data_AF-A0A099T347-F1
#
_entry.id   AF-A0A099T347-F1
#
_cell.length_a   1.000
_cell.length_b   1.000
_cell.length_c   1.000
_cell.angle_alpha   90.00
_cell.angle_beta   90.00
_cell.angle_gamma   90.00
#
_symmetry.space_group_name_H-M   'P 1'
#
loop_
_entity.id
_entity.type
_entity.pdbx_description
1 polymer ?
#
loop_
_entity_poly.entity_id
_entity_poly.type
_entity_poly.pdbx_seq_one_letter_code
_entity_poly.pdbx_strand_id
1 'polypeptide(L)'
;MMNGKVEYRKKNSSWGTVLLLKARELAQYLVGKRKTIDFSKPVYVVERDDSDDMRKKILAMPYDEWKKMGFSKGTLHYMKQNAEADKPFSLNAHVKERLESWGECC
;
A
#
# COMPACT_ATOMS: atom_id res chain seq x y z
N MET A 1 1.18 11.35 1.73
CA MET A 1 -0.10 11.18 2.46
C MET A 1 -0.97 12.44 2.42
N MET A 2 -0.63 13.56 3.08
CA MET A 2 -1.52 14.75 3.16
C MET A 2 -1.80 15.46 1.82
N ASN A 3 -0.85 15.45 0.89
CA ASN A 3 -1.02 15.99 -0.46
C ASN A 3 -1.65 14.97 -1.44
N GLY A 4 -1.78 13.71 -1.02
CA GLY A 4 -2.42 12.67 -1.83
C GLY A 4 -3.86 13.07 -2.15
N LYS A 5 -4.29 12.77 -3.36
CA LYS A 5 -5.62 13.13 -3.85
C LYS A 5 -6.62 12.05 -3.48
N VAL A 6 -7.82 12.48 -3.14
CA VAL A 6 -8.96 11.60 -2.88
C VAL A 6 -10.23 12.30 -3.34
N GLU A 7 -11.16 11.54 -3.91
CA GLU A 7 -12.46 12.08 -4.26
C GLU A 7 -13.27 12.32 -2.98
N TYR A 8 -13.70 13.56 -2.79
CA TYR A 8 -14.62 13.93 -1.73
C TYR A 8 -15.67 14.90 -2.25
N ARG A 9 -16.95 14.55 -2.08
CA ARG A 9 -18.09 15.34 -2.60
C ARG A 9 -17.99 15.63 -4.10
N LYS A 10 -17.65 14.62 -4.91
CA LYS A 10 -17.45 14.73 -6.37
C LYS A 10 -16.33 15.67 -6.80
N LYS A 11 -15.38 15.96 -5.92
CA LYS A 11 -14.19 16.79 -6.20
C LYS A 11 -12.92 16.07 -5.76
N ASN A 12 -11.89 16.10 -6.60
CA ASN A 12 -10.57 15.64 -6.23
C ASN A 12 -9.89 16.66 -5.31
N SER A 13 -9.77 16.29 -4.03
CA SER A 13 -9.21 17.13 -2.97
C SER A 13 -7.98 16.47 -2.37
N SER A 14 -7.09 17.23 -1.73
CA SER A 14 -6.04 16.62 -0.93
C SER A 14 -6.60 16.10 0.39
N TRP A 15 -5.94 15.10 1.00
CA TRP A 15 -6.29 14.64 2.35
C TRP A 15 -6.29 15.76 3.39
N GLY A 16 -5.35 16.71 3.28
CA GLY A 16 -5.34 17.91 4.16
C GLY A 16 -6.60 18.76 4.01
N THR A 17 -7.09 18.96 2.79
CA THR A 17 -8.36 19.67 2.55
C THR A 17 -9.55 18.88 3.09
N VAL A 18 -9.59 17.56 2.89
CA VAL A 18 -10.67 16.71 3.42
C VAL A 18 -10.72 16.78 4.95
N LEU A 19 -9.58 16.74 5.63
CA LEU A 19 -9.50 16.86 7.08
C LEU A 19 -10.14 18.18 7.58
N LEU A 20 -9.78 19.31 6.95
CA LEU A 20 -10.35 20.61 7.27
C LEU A 20 -11.88 20.63 7.06
N LEU A 21 -12.36 20.02 5.98
CA LEU A 21 -13.79 19.94 5.69
C LEU A 21 -14.53 19.09 6.74
N LYS A 22 -13.96 17.95 7.15
CA LYS A 22 -14.54 17.10 8.20
C LYS A 22 -14.56 17.80 9.56
N ALA A 23 -13.51 18.54 9.92
CA ALA A 23 -13.50 19.36 11.12
C ALA A 23 -14.60 20.44 11.10
N ARG A 24 -14.83 21.07 9.93
CA ARG A 24 -15.93 22.03 9.76
C ARG A 24 -17.31 21.37 9.88
N GLU A 25 -17.48 20.18 9.31
CA GLU A 25 -18.71 19.41 9.44
C GLU A 25 -19.00 19.07 10.91
N LEU A 26 -17.97 18.71 11.67
CA LEU A 26 -18.08 18.45 13.11
C LEU A 26 -18.51 19.69 13.86
N ALA A 27 -17.86 20.83 13.62
CA ALA A 27 -18.25 22.10 14.25
C ALA A 27 -19.71 22.45 13.94
N GLN A 28 -20.17 22.28 12.70
CA GLN A 28 -21.56 22.51 12.30
C GLN A 28 -22.55 21.55 12.98
N TYR A 29 -22.16 20.29 13.15
CA TYR A 29 -22.95 19.29 13.87
C TYR A 29 -23.12 19.68 15.35
N LEU A 30 -22.03 20.06 16.00
CA LEU A 30 -22.03 20.46 17.41
C LEU A 30 -22.92 21.69 17.70
N VAL A 31 -22.97 22.65 16.77
CA VAL A 31 -23.83 23.85 16.91
C VAL A 31 -25.25 23.65 16.34
N GLY A 32 -25.64 22.41 16.01
CA GLY A 32 -26.98 22.08 15.51
C GLY A 32 -27.28 22.56 14.08
N LYS A 33 -26.31 23.17 13.38
CA LYS A 33 -26.46 23.57 11.95
C LYS A 33 -26.48 22.37 11.01
N ARG A 34 -26.03 21.20 11.47
CA ARG A 34 -26.03 19.94 10.72
C ARG A 34 -26.60 18.82 11.57
N LYS A 35 -27.49 18.01 10.99
CA LYS A 35 -28.15 16.90 11.71
C LYS A 35 -27.31 15.63 11.82
N THR A 36 -26.34 15.43 10.93
CA THR A 36 -25.54 14.19 10.86
C THR A 36 -24.09 14.47 10.46
N ILE A 37 -23.20 13.57 10.82
CA ILE A 37 -21.81 13.56 10.39
C ILE A 37 -21.37 12.12 10.10
N ASP A 38 -20.49 11.97 9.10
CA ASP A 38 -19.91 10.70 8.71
C ASP A 38 -18.40 10.90 8.53
N PHE A 39 -17.58 10.16 9.26
CA PHE A 39 -16.12 10.15 9.13
C PHE A 39 -15.59 8.92 8.39
N SER A 40 -16.45 7.95 8.08
CA SER A 40 -16.05 6.72 7.37
C SER A 40 -15.66 6.98 5.92
N LYS A 41 -16.16 8.09 5.33
CA LYS A 41 -15.85 8.50 3.96
C LYS A 41 -15.05 9.82 3.92
N PRO A 42 -14.04 9.93 3.04
CA PRO A 42 -13.54 8.90 2.14
C PRO A 42 -12.64 7.88 2.88
N VAL A 43 -12.65 6.63 2.42
CA VAL A 43 -11.79 5.57 2.97
C VAL A 43 -10.37 5.79 2.47
N TYR A 44 -9.38 5.73 3.38
CA TYR A 44 -7.98 5.72 2.97
C TYR A 44 -7.62 4.31 2.51
N VAL A 45 -7.28 4.18 1.24
CA VAL A 45 -6.71 2.95 0.69
C VAL A 45 -5.19 3.13 0.70
N VAL A 46 -4.49 2.25 1.40
CA VAL A 46 -3.03 2.19 1.34
C VAL A 46 -2.68 1.66 -0.04
N GLU A 47 -2.07 2.49 -0.87
CA GLU A 47 -1.42 2.03 -2.09
C GLU A 47 -0.18 1.22 -1.69
N ARG A 48 -0.14 -0.05 -2.09
CA ARG A 48 0.95 -0.98 -1.82
C ARG A 48 1.49 -1.47 -3.16
N ASP A 49 2.82 -1.44 -3.31
CA ASP A 49 3.49 -1.95 -4.51
C ASP A 49 3.65 -3.48 -4.45
N ASP A 50 3.65 -4.04 -3.25
CA ASP A 50 3.69 -5.47 -2.96
C ASP A 50 2.29 -6.10 -2.94
N SER A 51 2.21 -7.36 -3.34
CA SER A 51 1.00 -8.19 -3.25
C SER A 51 1.22 -9.40 -2.33
N ASP A 52 0.12 -9.98 -1.84
CA ASP A 52 0.18 -11.20 -1.02
C ASP A 52 0.82 -12.38 -1.75
N ASP A 53 0.60 -12.48 -3.07
CA ASP A 53 1.22 -13.51 -3.90
C ASP A 53 2.75 -13.32 -3.96
N MET A 54 3.21 -12.09 -4.20
CA MET A 54 4.64 -11.78 -4.22
C MET A 54 5.31 -12.06 -2.88
N ARG A 55 4.63 -11.74 -1.76
CA ARG A 55 5.11 -12.08 -0.41
C ARG A 55 5.29 -13.58 -0.25
N LYS A 56 4.29 -14.37 -0.63
CA LYS A 56 4.36 -15.84 -0.56
C LYS A 56 5.49 -16.39 -1.42
N LYS A 57 5.66 -15.91 -2.66
CA LYS A 57 6.78 -16.29 -3.54
C LYS A 57 8.13 -16.00 -2.88
N ILE A 58 8.34 -14.80 -2.35
CA ILE A 58 9.59 -14.41 -1.67
C ILE A 58 9.88 -15.33 -0.47
N LEU A 59 8.88 -15.63 0.36
CA LEU A 59 9.05 -16.45 1.56
C LEU A 59 9.36 -17.91 1.23
N ALA A 60 8.66 -18.47 0.24
CA ALA A 60 8.83 -19.84 -0.22
C ALA A 60 10.15 -20.05 -0.96
N MET A 61 10.73 -19.00 -1.55
CA MET A 61 11.88 -19.18 -2.44
C MET A 61 13.13 -19.65 -1.68
N PRO A 62 13.77 -20.75 -2.14
CA PRO A 62 15.06 -21.17 -1.64
C PRO A 62 16.20 -20.34 -2.26
N TYR A 63 17.35 -20.31 -1.60
CA TYR A 63 18.47 -19.45 -2.01
C TYR A 63 19.07 -19.85 -3.37
N ASP A 64 19.06 -21.13 -3.71
CA ASP A 64 19.54 -21.65 -4.99
C ASP A 64 18.71 -21.10 -6.17
N GLU A 65 17.38 -21.11 -6.09
CA GLU A 65 16.50 -20.49 -7.08
C GLU A 65 16.71 -18.96 -7.16
N TRP A 66 16.83 -18.31 -6.00
CA TRP A 66 17.13 -16.87 -5.94
C TRP A 66 18.47 -16.51 -6.59
N LYS A 67 19.47 -17.38 -6.41
CA LYS A 67 20.81 -17.23 -7.02
C LYS A 67 20.77 -17.48 -8.52
N LYS A 68 19.95 -18.43 -9.01
CA LYS A 68 19.74 -18.64 -10.46
C LYS A 68 19.13 -17.41 -11.13
N MET A 69 18.28 -16.67 -10.42
CA MET A 69 17.81 -15.35 -10.85
C MET A 69 18.86 -14.23 -10.76
N GLY A 70 20.12 -14.52 -10.41
CA GLY A 70 21.22 -13.57 -10.43
C GLY A 70 21.28 -12.62 -9.23
N PHE A 71 20.59 -12.93 -8.12
CA PHE A 71 20.55 -12.07 -6.94
C PHE A 71 21.37 -12.62 -5.76
N SER A 72 21.83 -11.71 -4.91
CA SER A 72 22.67 -12.06 -3.75
C SER A 72 21.85 -12.66 -2.59
N LYS A 73 22.54 -13.37 -1.68
CA LYS A 73 21.94 -13.89 -0.44
C LYS A 73 21.42 -12.77 0.46
N GLY A 74 22.15 -11.64 0.52
CA GLY A 74 21.73 -10.47 1.31
C GLY A 74 20.43 -9.87 0.80
N THR A 75 20.26 -9.81 -0.52
CA THR A 75 19.00 -9.37 -1.15
C THR A 75 17.84 -10.28 -0.76
N LEU A 76 18.00 -11.60 -0.80
CA LEU A 76 16.94 -12.53 -0.38
C LEU A 76 16.57 -12.34 1.09
N HIS A 77 17.57 -12.22 1.97
CA HIS A 77 17.35 -12.04 3.40
C HIS A 77 16.53 -10.78 3.68
N TYR A 78 16.91 -9.65 3.09
CA TYR A 78 16.18 -8.39 3.21
C TYR A 78 14.74 -8.49 2.68
N MET A 79 14.55 -9.16 1.54
CA MET A 79 13.21 -9.33 0.96
C MET A 79 12.31 -10.22 1.83
N LYS A 80 12.84 -11.28 2.44
CA LYS A 80 12.08 -12.12 3.39
C LYS A 80 11.66 -11.31 4.61
N GLN A 81 12.55 -10.49 5.18
CA GLN A 81 12.18 -9.60 6.29
C GLN A 81 11.06 -8.62 5.92
N ASN A 82 11.10 -8.05 4.71
CA ASN A 82 10.04 -7.17 4.23
C ASN A 82 8.72 -7.91 3.98
N ALA A 83 8.78 -9.14 3.46
CA ALA A 83 7.61 -9.97 3.21
C ALA A 83 6.96 -10.51 4.50
N GLU A 84 7.73 -10.71 5.57
CA GLU A 84 7.25 -11.05 6.91
C GLU A 84 6.64 -9.84 7.63
N ALA A 85 7.19 -8.64 7.40
CA ALA A 85 6.66 -7.42 7.98
C ALA A 85 5.34 -7.02 7.30
N ASP A 86 4.29 -6.73 8.07
CA ASP A 86 3.01 -6.21 7.53
C ASP A 86 3.09 -4.72 7.09
N LYS A 87 4.26 -4.32 6.57
CA LYS A 87 4.51 -2.98 6.04
C LYS A 87 4.62 -3.04 4.52
N PRO A 88 4.04 -2.08 3.79
CA PRO A 88 4.23 -1.99 2.36
C PRO A 88 5.73 -1.86 2.04
N PHE A 89 6.18 -2.51 0.97
CA PHE A 89 7.54 -2.36 0.47
C PHE A 89 7.54 -2.36 -1.05
N SER A 90 8.52 -1.66 -1.62
CA SER A 90 8.75 -1.69 -3.06
C SER A 90 9.86 -2.69 -3.40
N LEU A 91 9.77 -3.23 -4.61
CA LEU A 91 10.81 -4.06 -5.20
C LEU A 91 11.47 -3.30 -6.33
N ASN A 92 12.77 -3.54 -6.52
CA ASN A 92 13.43 -3.11 -7.73
C ASN A 92 12.74 -3.77 -8.94
N ALA A 93 12.53 -3.02 -10.02
CA ALA A 93 11.84 -3.50 -11.22
C ALA A 93 12.39 -4.84 -11.72
N HIS A 94 13.72 -5.03 -11.72
CA HIS A 94 14.36 -6.27 -12.16
C HIS A 94 14.07 -7.46 -11.23
N VAL A 95 13.93 -7.21 -9.93
CA VAL A 95 13.56 -8.26 -8.96
C VAL A 95 12.10 -8.62 -9.14
N LYS A 96 11.23 -7.62 -9.34
CA LYS A 96 9.80 -7.82 -9.56
C LYS A 96 9.54 -8.65 -10.82
N GLU A 97 10.12 -8.27 -11.94
CA GLU A 97 9.97 -8.97 -13.23
C GLU A 97 10.36 -10.46 -13.12
N ARG A 98 11.53 -10.76 -12.56
CA ARG A 98 12.00 -12.16 -12.41
C ARG A 98 11.17 -12.97 -11.42
N LEU A 99 10.69 -12.32 -10.36
CA LEU A 99 9.81 -12.94 -9.37
C LEU A 99 8.41 -13.25 -9.96
N GLU A 100 7.91 -12.39 -10.83
CA GLU A 100 6.65 -12.62 -11.55
C GLU A 100 6.76 -13.86 -12.43
N SER A 101 7.85 -13.98 -13.21
CA SER A 101 8.14 -15.15 -14.04
C SER A 101 8.45 -16.44 -13.27
N TRP A 102 8.66 -16.36 -11.94
CA TRP A 102 9.00 -17.51 -11.13
C TRP A 102 7.76 -18.37 -10.83
N GLY A 103 7.82 -19.65 -11.24
CA GLY A 103 6.74 -20.61 -11.09
C GLY A 103 5.78 -20.71 -12.29
N GLU A 104 5.97 -19.89 -13.34
CA GLU A 104 5.15 -19.94 -14.57
C GLU A 104 5.59 -21.02 -15.57
N CYS A 105 6.54 -21.87 -15.20
CA CYS A 105 6.98 -22.99 -16.03
C CYS A 105 6.27 -24.28 -15.59
N CYS A 106 5.16 -24.58 -16.26
CA CYS A 106 4.63 -25.93 -16.50
C CYS A 106 4.30 -26.02 -17.99
#